data_AF-A0A0B6XSR2-F1
#
_entry.id   AF-A0A0B6XSR2-F1
#
_cell.length_a   1.000
_cell.length_b   1.000
_cell.length_c   1.000
_cell.angle_alpha   90.00
_cell.angle_beta   90.00
_cell.angle_gamma   90.00
#
_symmetry.space_group_name_H-M   'P 1'
#
loop_
_entity.id
_entity.type
_entity.pdbx_description
1 polymer ?
#
loop_
_entity_poly.entity_id
_entity_poly.type
_entity_poly.pdbx_seq_one_letter_code
_entity_poly.pdbx_strand_id
1 'polypeptide(L)' 'ALVKVLGFSANHITVKVKRLGGGFGGKETRTAGIILPSAVAAVKTNRPVRCVLDRDEDMCLTGTRHPAYVTYKIGFNSD' A
#
# COMPACT_ATOMS: atom_id res chain seq x y z
N ALA A 1 -9.85 -5.91 -2.51
CA ALA A 1 -8.89 -6.07 -3.63
C ALA A 1 -8.58 -7.53 -3.92
N LEU A 2 -8.18 -8.34 -2.93
CA LEU A 2 -7.88 -9.78 -3.11
C LEU A 2 -9.00 -10.58 -3.78
N VAL A 3 -10.24 -10.45 -3.31
CA VAL A 3 -11.43 -11.11 -3.92
C VAL A 3 -11.52 -10.83 -5.42
N LYS A 4 -11.34 -9.58 -5.84
CA LYS A 4 -11.41 -9.17 -7.25
C LYS A 4 -10.29 -9.79 -8.09
N VAL A 5 -9.08 -9.90 -7.55
CA VAL A 5 -7.90 -10.39 -8.28
C VAL A 5 -7.86 -11.93 -8.32
N LEU A 6 -8.28 -12.61 -7.25
CA LEU A 6 -8.23 -14.07 -7.15
C LEU A 6 -9.51 -14.76 -7.65
N GLY A 7 -10.63 -14.03 -7.77
CA GLY A 7 -11.93 -14.63 -8.13
C GLY A 7 -12.57 -15.46 -7.01
N PHE A 8 -12.03 -15.44 -5.79
CA PHE A 8 -12.58 -16.14 -4.64
C PHE A 8 -13.57 -15.29 -3.86
N SER A 9 -14.57 -15.93 -3.25
CA SER A 9 -15.45 -15.26 -2.30
C SER A 9 -14.69 -14.81 -1.03
N ALA A 10 -15.19 -13.77 -0.37
CA ALA A 10 -14.49 -13.16 0.76
C ALA A 10 -14.26 -14.12 1.93
N ASN A 11 -15.18 -15.05 2.17
CA ASN A 11 -15.08 -16.08 3.21
C ASN A 11 -13.93 -17.08 2.99
N HIS A 12 -13.39 -17.20 1.76
CA HIS A 12 -12.23 -18.05 1.47
C HIS A 12 -10.90 -17.36 1.81
N ILE A 13 -10.91 -16.06 2.13
CA ILE A 13 -9.70 -15.26 2.35
C ILE A 13 -9.66 -14.75 3.78
N THR A 14 -8.61 -15.13 4.52
CA THR A 14 -8.35 -14.59 5.86
C THR A 14 -7.07 -13.74 5.84
N VAL A 15 -7.15 -12.50 6.32
CA VAL A 15 -6.00 -11.61 6.47
C VAL A 15 -5.70 -11.43 7.96
N LYS A 16 -4.45 -11.67 8.38
CA LYS A 16 -4.03 -11.58 9.78
C LYS A 16 -2.85 -10.62 9.92
N VAL A 17 -2.94 -9.68 10.84
CA VAL A 17 -1.86 -8.73 11.18
C VAL A 17 -1.73 -8.67 12.69
N LYS A 18 -0.57 -9.03 13.24
CA LYS A 18 -0.31 -8.96 14.70
C LYS A 18 0.21 -7.59 15.12
N ARG A 19 1.24 -7.07 14.42
CA ARG A 19 1.86 -5.76 14.64
C ARG A 19 2.49 -5.26 13.35
N LEU A 20 2.64 -3.94 13.23
CA LEU A 20 3.35 -3.28 12.14
C LEU A 20 4.51 -2.46 12.70
N GLY A 21 5.69 -2.57 12.08
CA GLY A 21 6.84 -1.70 12.38
C GLY A 21 6.70 -0.35 11.66
N GLY A 22 5.80 0.51 12.14
CA GLY A 22 5.49 1.80 11.52
C GLY A 22 4.69 1.70 10.21
N GLY A 23 3.84 2.70 9.96
CA GLY A 23 2.94 2.75 8.80
C GLY A 23 2.78 4.15 8.21
N PHE A 24 2.47 5.15 9.05
CA PHE A 24 2.40 6.58 8.67
C PHE A 24 1.59 6.87 7.39
N GLY A 25 0.52 6.10 7.14
CA GLY A 25 -0.31 6.16 5.91
C GLY A 25 0.22 5.33 4.73
N GLY A 26 1.54 5.09 4.65
CA GLY A 26 2.16 4.32 3.56
C GLY A 26 1.74 2.85 3.50
N LYS A 27 1.23 2.27 4.59
CA LYS A 27 0.75 0.87 4.63
C LYS A 27 -0.76 0.70 4.53
N GLU A 28 -1.51 1.79 4.42
CA GLU A 28 -2.98 1.76 4.36
C GLU A 28 -3.49 1.22 3.02
N THR A 29 -3.03 1.83 1.92
CA THR A 29 -3.49 1.48 0.55
C THR A 29 -2.35 1.06 -0.37
N ARG A 30 -1.14 1.63 -0.21
CA ARG A 30 -0.02 1.41 -1.14
C ARG A 30 0.53 -0.02 -1.10
N THR A 31 0.28 -0.75 -0.02
CA THR A 31 0.66 -2.18 0.13
C THR A 31 -0.04 -3.10 -0.88
N ALA A 32 -1.11 -2.62 -1.54
CA ALA A 32 -1.77 -3.37 -2.61
C ALA A 32 -0.81 -3.78 -3.75
N GLY A 33 0.19 -2.93 -4.06
CA GLY A 33 1.20 -3.22 -5.08
C GLY A 33 2.05 -4.46 -4.77
N ILE A 34 2.12 -4.86 -3.50
CA ILE A 34 2.90 -6.01 -3.03
C ILE A 34 1.98 -7.21 -2.76
N ILE A 35 0.85 -6.96 -2.09
CA ILE A 35 -0.08 -8.00 -1.63
C ILE A 35 -0.75 -8.72 -2.80
N LEU A 36 -1.19 -7.99 -3.83
CA LEU A 36 -1.97 -8.59 -4.92
C LEU A 36 -1.11 -9.50 -5.81
N PRO A 37 0.08 -9.08 -6.30
CA PRO A 37 0.93 -9.99 -7.07
C PRO A 37 1.39 -11.20 -6.25
N SER A 38 1.71 -11.01 -4.97
CA SER A 38 2.11 -12.11 -4.08
C SER A 38 1.01 -13.15 -3.92
N ALA A 39 -0.25 -12.71 -3.81
CA ALA A 39 -1.39 -13.61 -3.71
C ALA A 39 -1.63 -14.39 -5.02
N VAL A 40 -1.51 -13.73 -6.18
CA VAL A 40 -1.60 -14.40 -7.48
C VAL A 40 -0.49 -15.43 -7.66
N ALA A 41 0.74 -15.08 -7.28
CA ALA A 41 1.87 -16.00 -7.33
C ALA A 41 1.65 -17.22 -6.43
N ALA A 42 1.10 -17.04 -5.22
CA ALA A 42 0.80 -18.14 -4.31
C ALA A 42 -0.23 -19.11 -4.91
N VAL A 43 -1.30 -18.60 -5.50
CA VAL A 43 -2.33 -19.42 -6.16
C VAL A 43 -1.76 -20.13 -7.40
N LYS A 44 -1.03 -19.41 -8.25
CA LYS A 44 -0.47 -19.97 -9.50
C LYS A 44 0.57 -21.05 -9.24
N THR A 45 1.41 -20.87 -8.22
CA THR A 45 2.49 -21.82 -7.89
C THR A 45 2.04 -22.93 -6.95
N ASN A 46 0.83 -22.81 -6.38
CA ASN A 46 0.31 -23.67 -5.32
C ASN A 46 1.30 -23.83 -4.15
N ARG A 47 2.02 -22.75 -3.80
CA ARG A 47 3.02 -22.72 -2.75
C ARG A 47 2.92 -21.44 -1.94
N PRO A 48 3.28 -21.45 -0.64
CA PRO A 48 3.37 -20.22 0.14
C PRO A 48 4.39 -19.25 -0.48
N VAL A 49 3.98 -18.00 -0.67
CA VAL A 49 4.83 -16.92 -1.21
C VAL A 49 5.03 -15.85 -0.15
N ARG A 50 6.27 -15.39 -0.01
CA ARG A 50 6.66 -14.26 0.82
C ARG A 50 7.34 -13.21 -0.06
N CYS A 51 6.91 -11.96 0.07
CA CYS A 51 7.54 -10.82 -0.57
C CYS A 51 7.92 -9.81 0.52
N VAL A 52 9.18 -9.40 0.53
CA VAL A 52 9.73 -8.33 1.36
C VAL A 52 10.50 -7.45 0.40
N LEU A 53 10.15 -6.17 0.36
CA LEU A 53 10.86 -5.21 -0.47
C LEU A 53 12.14 -4.78 0.21
N ASP A 54 13.17 -4.57 -0.59
CA ASP A 54 14.32 -3.78 -0.19
C ASP A 54 13.95 -2.29 -0.13
N ARG A 55 14.82 -1.49 0.49
CA ARG A 55 14.47 -0.10 0.83
C ARG A 55 14.27 0.77 -0.39
N ASP A 56 15.10 0.59 -1.41
CA ASP A 56 15.01 1.27 -2.70
C ASP A 56 13.75 0.87 -3.46
N GLU A 57 13.40 -0.42 -3.49
CA GLU A 57 12.15 -0.92 -4.07
C GLU A 57 10.92 -0.30 -3.38
N ASP A 58 10.91 -0.26 -2.04
CA ASP A 58 9.83 0.33 -1.25
C ASP A 58 9.66 1.83 -1.53
N MET A 59 10.77 2.58 -1.60
CA MET A 59 10.75 4.01 -1.91
C MET A 59 10.25 4.30 -3.32
N CYS A 60 10.64 3.47 -4.29
CA CYS A 60 10.18 3.58 -5.68
C CYS A 60 8.70 3.21 -5.83
N LEU A 61 8.23 2.16 -5.15
CA LEU A 61 6.88 1.61 -5.35
C LEU A 61 5.80 2.35 -4.56
N THR A 62 6.05 2.61 -3.28
CA THR A 62 4.99 3.11 -2.37
C THR A 62 4.81 4.62 -2.42
N GLY A 63 5.84 5.33 -2.90
CA GLY A 63 5.85 6.79 -3.00
C GLY A 63 5.77 7.49 -1.64
N THR A 64 5.68 8.82 -1.69
CA THR A 64 5.67 9.69 -0.50
C THR A 64 4.40 10.54 -0.44
N ARG A 65 4.35 11.45 0.55
CA ARG A 65 3.34 12.52 0.60
C ARG A 65 3.34 13.31 -0.71
N HIS A 66 2.16 13.75 -1.12
CA HIS A 66 2.01 14.63 -2.28
C HIS A 66 2.83 15.92 -2.09
N PRO A 67 3.66 16.31 -3.05
CA PRO A 67 4.29 17.62 -3.04
C PRO A 67 3.21 18.69 -3.19
N ALA A 68 3.37 19.80 -2.48
CA ALA A 68 2.50 20.95 -2.60
C ALA A 68 3.34 22.15 -3.06
N TYR A 69 2.84 22.85 -4.07
CA TYR A 69 3.35 24.15 -4.48
C TYR A 69 2.19 25.13 -4.40
N VAL A 70 2.33 26.16 -3.56
CA VAL A 70 1.27 27.12 -3.30
C VAL A 70 1.82 28.52 -3.48
N THR A 71 1.20 29.30 -4.37
CA THR A 71 1.45 30.74 -4.52
C THR A 71 0.26 31.48 -3.95
N TYR A 72 0.49 32.41 -3.03
CA TYR A 72 -0.55 33.24 -2.46
C TYR A 72 -0.08 34.69 -2.29
N LYS A 73 -1.03 35.62 -2.40
CA LYS A 73 -0.85 37.04 -2.07
C LYS A 73 -1.89 37.39 -1.02
N ILE A 74 -1.44 37.90 0.12
CA ILE A 74 -2.30 38.29 1.23
C ILE A 74 -2.10 39.78 1.50
N GLY A 75 -3.21 40.49 1.72
CA GLY A 75 -3.23 41.86 2.22
C GLY A 75 -4.23 41.94 3.38
N PHE A 76 -3.91 42.73 4.39
CA PHE A 76 -4.77 42.96 5.55
C PHE A 76 -4.80 44.45 5.88
N ASN A 77 -5.91 44.91 6.47
CA ASN A 77 -6.06 46.26 6.98
C ASN A 77 -5.52 46.34 8.42
N SER A 78 -5.26 47.56 8.90
CA SER A 78 -4.86 47.80 10.28
C SER A 78 -6.07 47.69 11.23
N ASP A 79 -6.18 46.54 11.89
CA ASP A 79 -6.60 46.44 13.30
C ASP A 79 -5.33 46.31 14.17
#